data_AF-A0A943RJW9-F1
#
_entry.id   AF-A0A943RJW9-F1
#
_cell.length_a   1.000
_cell.length_b   1.000
_cell.length_c   1.000
_cell.angle_alpha   90.00
_cell.angle_beta   90.00
_cell.angle_gamma   90.00
#
_symmetry.space_group_name_H-M   'P 1'
#
loop_
_entity.id
_entity.type
_entity.pdbx_description
1 polymer ?
#
loop_
_entity_poly.entity_id
_entity_poly.type
_entity_poly.pdbx_seq_one_letter_code
_entity_poly.pdbx_strand_id
1 'polypeptide(L)'
;MKKRLFSVVLAIALVLGIAAGALAQSLTPSVDNAAIKAGESVNVSLTLEEAIINMASATFTVGFNGNLFELTGSNSASNNLSADLIKGTAPDNYLEINWFDMNLDQTLPAGVIMTLTFTAKSDITNESQAAFTSGLSECVMVPGTDSPAISADSVSVAVNPAGGDPTPTPTVEPTPTVEPTPTIEPTPTIEPTPTVDPTPTTDPTPTIEPTPTVEPSPTVEPTPTVEPTPTVEPTPTVEP
;
A
#
# COMPACT_ATOMS: atom_id res chain seq x y z
N MET A 1 -26.45 48.03 -12.39
CA MET A 1 -25.53 46.91 -12.71
C MET A 1 -25.08 46.11 -11.47
N LYS A 2 -24.89 46.71 -10.29
CA LYS A 2 -24.41 46.01 -9.05
C LYS A 2 -25.27 44.83 -8.56
N LYS A 3 -26.60 44.86 -8.71
CA LYS A 3 -27.51 43.79 -8.25
C LYS A 3 -27.42 42.50 -9.10
N ARG A 4 -27.06 42.61 -10.39
CA ARG A 4 -26.94 41.44 -11.28
C ARG A 4 -25.60 40.74 -11.12
N LEU A 5 -24.55 41.46 -10.72
CA LEU A 5 -23.25 40.88 -10.43
C LEU A 5 -23.28 40.02 -9.15
N PHE A 6 -23.93 40.50 -8.09
CA PHE A 6 -24.12 39.73 -6.85
C PHE A 6 -24.95 38.45 -7.06
N SER A 7 -26.00 38.52 -7.89
CA SER A 7 -26.83 37.35 -8.21
C SER A 7 -26.10 36.31 -9.03
N VAL A 8 -25.20 36.71 -9.93
CA VAL A 8 -24.38 35.80 -10.74
C VAL A 8 -23.27 35.18 -9.90
N VAL A 9 -22.63 35.95 -9.02
CA VAL A 9 -21.60 35.41 -8.09
C VAL A 9 -22.23 34.43 -7.09
N LEU A 10 -23.44 34.72 -6.57
CA LEU A 10 -24.15 33.80 -5.69
C LEU A 10 -24.60 32.52 -6.42
N ALA A 11 -25.06 32.64 -7.68
CA ALA A 11 -25.42 31.48 -8.49
C ALA A 11 -24.19 30.62 -8.84
N ILE A 12 -23.03 31.23 -9.11
CA ILE A 12 -21.77 30.50 -9.35
C ILE A 12 -21.27 29.84 -8.06
N ALA A 13 -21.37 30.50 -6.90
CA ALA A 13 -21.04 29.91 -5.60
C ALA A 13 -21.98 28.76 -5.22
N LEU A 14 -23.26 28.84 -5.61
CA LEU A 14 -24.22 27.74 -5.42
C LEU A 14 -23.90 26.57 -6.37
N VAL A 15 -23.56 26.84 -7.64
CA VAL A 15 -23.23 25.79 -8.63
C VAL A 15 -21.88 25.11 -8.33
N LEU A 16 -20.91 25.82 -7.74
CA LEU A 16 -19.64 25.24 -7.26
C LEU A 16 -19.74 24.62 -5.85
N GLY A 17 -20.80 24.91 -5.08
CA GLY A 17 -21.00 24.43 -3.72
C GLY A 17 -21.85 23.15 -3.59
N ILE A 18 -22.54 22.71 -4.64
CA ILE A 18 -23.44 21.52 -4.58
C ILE A 18 -22.75 20.24 -5.07
N ALA A 19 -21.50 20.30 -5.53
CA ALA A 19 -20.70 19.12 -5.84
C ALA A 19 -19.61 18.89 -4.79
N ALA A 20 -19.98 18.95 -3.50
CA ALA A 20 -19.33 18.05 -2.55
C ALA A 20 -19.76 16.64 -3.00
N GLY A 21 -19.04 16.07 -3.96
CA GLY A 21 -19.24 14.67 -4.33
C GLY A 21 -19.16 13.89 -3.04
N ALA A 22 -20.23 13.19 -2.68
CA ALA A 22 -20.18 12.22 -1.62
C ALA A 22 -19.03 11.27 -1.98
N LEU A 23 -17.89 11.43 -1.30
CA LEU A 23 -16.78 10.51 -1.46
C LEU A 23 -17.33 9.19 -0.93
N ALA A 24 -17.45 8.20 -1.82
CA ALA A 24 -17.87 6.88 -1.40
C ALA A 24 -16.80 6.36 -0.43
N GLN A 25 -17.23 6.04 0.78
CA GLN A 25 -16.40 5.40 1.79
C GLN A 25 -15.79 4.13 1.22
N SER A 26 -14.60 3.73 1.66
CA SER A 26 -13.99 2.46 1.23
C SER A 26 -13.88 1.48 2.39
N LEU A 27 -13.93 0.20 2.04
CA LEU A 27 -13.28 -0.85 2.81
C LEU A 27 -11.92 -1.05 2.14
N THR A 28 -10.84 -0.60 2.77
CA THR A 28 -9.51 -0.62 2.17
C THR A 28 -8.72 -1.80 2.71
N PRO A 29 -8.36 -2.77 1.85
CA PRO A 29 -7.46 -3.84 2.24
C PRO A 29 -6.02 -3.33 2.23
N SER A 30 -5.22 -3.79 3.18
CA SER A 30 -3.80 -3.50 3.29
C SER A 30 -3.05 -4.76 3.68
N VAL A 31 -1.78 -4.86 3.29
CA VAL A 31 -0.94 -6.03 3.57
C VAL A 31 0.25 -5.62 4.45
N ASP A 32 0.63 -6.47 5.38
CA ASP A 32 1.84 -6.27 6.19
C ASP A 32 3.13 -6.53 5.39
N ASN A 33 3.03 -7.31 4.31
CA ASN A 33 4.10 -7.54 3.37
C ASN A 33 3.59 -7.61 1.92
N ALA A 34 4.16 -6.78 1.05
CA ALA A 34 3.78 -6.72 -0.36
C ALA A 34 4.40 -7.86 -1.20
N ALA A 35 5.39 -8.59 -0.68
CA ALA A 35 6.02 -9.71 -1.36
C ALA A 35 6.41 -10.83 -0.39
N ILE A 36 5.92 -12.04 -0.64
CA ILE A 36 6.21 -13.23 0.17
C ILE A 36 6.70 -14.38 -0.70
N LYS A 37 7.28 -15.41 -0.08
CA LYS A 37 7.63 -16.67 -0.75
C LYS A 37 6.55 -17.71 -0.58
N ALA A 38 6.57 -18.72 -1.45
CA ALA A 38 5.75 -19.91 -1.32
C ALA A 38 5.95 -20.55 0.07
N GLY A 39 4.84 -20.81 0.77
CA GLY A 39 4.83 -21.30 2.16
C GLY A 39 4.86 -20.21 3.24
N GLU A 40 5.13 -18.94 2.90
CA GLU A 40 5.05 -17.83 3.85
C GLU A 40 3.63 -17.28 3.96
N SER A 41 3.36 -16.53 5.04
CA SER A 41 2.08 -15.90 5.28
C SER A 41 2.12 -14.38 5.08
N VAL A 42 0.97 -13.82 4.73
CA VAL A 42 0.71 -12.38 4.68
C VAL A 42 -0.58 -12.10 5.47
N ASN A 43 -0.57 -11.02 6.26
CA ASN A 43 -1.77 -10.53 6.92
C ASN A 43 -2.42 -9.46 6.06
N VAL A 44 -3.72 -9.62 5.80
CA VAL A 44 -4.56 -8.68 5.07
C VAL A 44 -5.50 -8.00 6.06
N SER A 45 -5.24 -6.74 6.37
CA SER A 45 -6.08 -5.93 7.26
C SER A 45 -7.09 -5.12 6.44
N LEU A 46 -8.36 -5.22 6.83
CA LEU A 46 -9.47 -4.49 6.21
C LEU A 46 -9.81 -3.29 7.06
N THR A 47 -9.66 -2.10 6.50
CA THR A 47 -9.86 -0.84 7.20
C THR A 47 -11.06 -0.10 6.64
N LEU A 48 -11.98 0.26 7.52
CA LEU A 48 -13.10 1.13 7.19
C LEU A 48 -12.70 2.58 7.49
N GLU A 49 -12.78 3.48 6.51
CA GLU A 49 -12.32 4.87 6.67
C GLU A 49 -13.16 5.66 7.69
N GLU A 50 -14.48 5.49 7.62
CA GLU A 50 -15.45 6.13 8.52
C GLU A 50 -16.28 5.08 9.28
N ALA A 51 -17.02 5.46 10.31
CA ALA A 51 -17.95 4.53 10.95
C ALA A 51 -19.22 4.41 10.10
N ILE A 52 -19.78 3.20 9.98
CA ILE A 52 -21.13 3.03 9.43
C ILE A 52 -22.11 3.03 10.60
N ILE A 53 -23.06 3.96 10.57
CA ILE A 53 -24.05 4.18 11.63
C ILE A 53 -25.47 3.83 11.16
N ASN A 54 -26.36 3.51 12.09
CA ASN A 54 -27.75 3.10 11.84
C ASN A 54 -27.85 1.82 10.97
N MET A 55 -26.93 0.88 11.17
CA MET A 55 -26.87 -0.38 10.42
C MET A 55 -27.27 -1.55 11.30
N ALA A 56 -28.07 -2.48 10.76
CA ALA A 56 -28.46 -3.71 11.44
C ALA A 56 -27.53 -4.89 11.08
N SER A 57 -27.11 -4.98 9.82
CA SER A 57 -26.15 -5.97 9.35
C SER A 57 -25.43 -5.52 8.08
N ALA A 58 -24.24 -6.08 7.83
CA ALA A 58 -23.54 -5.97 6.56
C ALA A 58 -22.81 -7.25 6.21
N THR A 59 -22.73 -7.54 4.92
CA THR A 59 -21.90 -8.60 4.36
C THR A 59 -20.89 -7.97 3.42
N PHE A 60 -19.64 -7.95 3.86
CA PHE A 60 -18.50 -7.57 3.04
C PHE A 60 -17.93 -8.80 2.35
N THR A 61 -17.25 -8.60 1.23
CA THR A 61 -16.54 -9.67 0.53
C THR A 61 -15.05 -9.39 0.52
N VAL A 62 -14.25 -10.46 0.58
CA VAL A 62 -12.81 -10.41 0.29
C VAL A 62 -12.48 -11.43 -0.78
N GLY A 63 -12.18 -10.97 -1.99
CA GLY A 63 -11.73 -11.81 -3.08
C GLY A 63 -10.23 -12.09 -2.98
N PHE A 64 -9.80 -13.28 -3.34
CA PHE A 64 -8.39 -13.69 -3.38
C PHE A 64 -8.17 -14.80 -4.41
N ASN A 65 -6.93 -14.95 -4.86
CA ASN A 65 -6.57 -16.04 -5.76
C ASN A 65 -6.39 -17.36 -5.00
N GLY A 66 -7.39 -18.26 -5.04
CA GLY A 66 -7.31 -19.55 -4.33
C GLY A 66 -6.38 -20.58 -4.97
N ASN A 67 -5.81 -20.32 -6.15
CA ASN A 67 -4.70 -21.11 -6.67
C ASN A 67 -3.36 -20.72 -6.01
N LEU A 68 -3.27 -19.55 -5.38
CA LEU A 68 -2.03 -19.05 -4.78
C LEU A 68 -2.10 -19.00 -3.25
N PHE A 69 -3.27 -18.75 -2.67
CA PHE A 69 -3.41 -18.52 -1.23
C PHE A 69 -4.44 -19.45 -0.59
N GLU A 70 -4.20 -19.76 0.68
CA GLU A 70 -5.15 -20.40 1.59
C GLU A 70 -5.35 -19.51 2.81
N LEU A 71 -6.61 -19.35 3.26
CA LEU A 71 -6.89 -18.67 4.52
C LEU A 71 -6.50 -19.59 5.69
N THR A 72 -5.59 -19.13 6.55
CA THR A 72 -5.06 -19.91 7.68
C THR A 72 -5.37 -19.30 9.03
N GLY A 73 -5.85 -18.05 9.08
CA GLY A 73 -6.26 -17.41 10.32
C GLY A 73 -7.14 -16.18 10.10
N SER A 74 -7.85 -15.77 11.13
CA SER A 74 -8.61 -14.52 11.17
C SER A 74 -8.60 -13.94 12.57
N ASN A 75 -8.62 -12.62 12.65
CA ASN A 75 -8.73 -11.86 13.89
C ASN A 75 -9.72 -10.70 13.68
N SER A 76 -10.84 -10.74 14.40
CA SER A 76 -11.90 -9.74 14.34
C SER A 76 -11.70 -8.63 15.36
N ALA A 77 -12.00 -7.39 15.00
CA ALA A 77 -12.00 -6.27 15.95
C ALA A 77 -13.16 -6.34 16.98
N SER A 78 -14.19 -7.15 16.70
CA SER A 78 -15.33 -7.36 17.59
C SER A 78 -15.93 -8.75 17.43
N ASN A 79 -16.71 -9.19 18.43
CA ASN A 79 -17.46 -10.45 18.38
C ASN A 79 -18.65 -10.41 17.40
N ASN A 80 -18.99 -9.22 16.91
CA ASN A 80 -20.07 -9.02 15.94
C ASN A 80 -19.63 -9.32 14.50
N LEU A 81 -18.33 -9.56 14.29
CA LEU A 81 -17.72 -9.87 13.00
C LEU A 81 -17.32 -11.33 12.92
N SER A 82 -17.78 -12.01 11.87
CA SER A 82 -17.34 -13.34 11.51
C SER A 82 -16.96 -13.41 10.04
N ALA A 83 -15.93 -14.20 9.72
CA ALA A 83 -15.62 -14.57 8.35
C ALA A 83 -16.18 -15.98 8.13
N ASP A 84 -17.13 -16.13 7.20
CA ASP A 84 -17.61 -17.44 6.75
C ASP A 84 -16.81 -17.92 5.54
N LEU A 85 -16.65 -19.24 5.46
CA LEU A 85 -15.65 -19.90 4.62
C LEU A 85 -16.02 -19.88 3.13
N ILE A 86 -14.99 -19.52 2.35
CA ILE A 86 -14.73 -19.71 0.92
C ILE A 86 -15.94 -20.12 0.08
N LYS A 87 -16.47 -19.14 -0.65
CA LYS A 87 -17.32 -19.35 -1.82
C LYS A 87 -16.50 -19.17 -3.08
N GLY A 88 -16.96 -19.77 -4.19
CA GLY A 88 -16.29 -19.69 -5.49
C GLY A 88 -15.32 -20.83 -5.79
N THR A 89 -14.79 -20.82 -7.00
CA THR A 89 -13.85 -21.82 -7.52
C THR A 89 -12.55 -21.12 -7.86
N ALA A 90 -11.42 -21.73 -7.51
CA ALA A 90 -10.13 -21.15 -7.83
C ALA A 90 -9.97 -20.91 -9.34
N PRO A 91 -9.45 -19.75 -9.75
CA PRO A 91 -8.76 -18.76 -8.93
C PRO A 91 -9.66 -17.79 -8.14
N ASP A 92 -10.92 -17.58 -8.53
CA ASP A 92 -11.77 -16.49 -8.03
C ASP A 92 -12.51 -16.84 -6.72
N ASN A 93 -11.75 -17.18 -5.68
CA ASN A 93 -12.30 -17.45 -4.37
C ASN A 93 -12.63 -16.15 -3.65
N TYR A 94 -13.65 -16.18 -2.78
CA TYR A 94 -13.95 -15.07 -1.88
C TYR A 94 -14.43 -15.55 -0.52
N LEU A 95 -14.21 -14.70 0.48
CA LEU A 95 -14.74 -14.81 1.83
C LEU A 95 -15.92 -13.85 1.99
N GLU A 96 -16.89 -14.24 2.80
CA GLU A 96 -17.95 -13.33 3.27
C GLU A 96 -17.66 -12.95 4.72
N ILE A 97 -17.57 -11.65 4.98
CA ILE A 97 -17.39 -11.10 6.31
C ILE A 97 -18.72 -10.50 6.74
N ASN A 98 -19.34 -11.14 7.71
CA ASN A 98 -20.65 -10.76 8.21
C ASN A 98 -20.50 -9.96 9.49
N TRP A 99 -21.12 -8.80 9.51
CA TRP A 99 -21.33 -8.01 10.71
C TRP A 99 -22.81 -8.05 11.09
N PHE A 100 -23.10 -8.32 12.36
CA PHE A 100 -24.44 -8.24 12.93
C PHE A 100 -24.46 -7.35 14.17
N ASP A 101 -25.46 -6.47 14.26
CA ASP A 101 -25.66 -5.63 15.45
C ASP A 101 -26.20 -6.46 16.63
N MET A 102 -25.31 -7.18 17.32
CA MET A 102 -25.68 -7.94 18.52
C MET A 102 -25.82 -7.06 19.77
N ASN A 103 -25.25 -5.85 19.74
CA ASN A 103 -25.19 -4.96 20.90
C ASN A 103 -26.27 -3.87 20.88
N LEU A 104 -27.02 -3.75 19.78
CA LEU A 104 -28.02 -2.72 19.52
C LEU A 104 -27.43 -1.31 19.50
N ASP A 105 -26.15 -1.19 19.16
CA ASP A 105 -25.43 0.08 19.01
C ASP A 105 -25.52 0.66 17.60
N GLN A 106 -25.99 -0.16 16.64
CA GLN A 106 -26.19 0.15 15.24
C GLN A 106 -24.97 0.78 14.56
N THR A 107 -23.76 0.49 15.07
CA THR A 107 -22.55 1.17 14.65
C THR A 107 -21.41 0.18 14.43
N LEU A 108 -20.93 0.11 13.19
CA LEU A 108 -19.64 -0.49 12.88
C LEU A 108 -18.57 0.63 12.90
N PRO A 109 -17.65 0.66 13.89
CA PRO A 109 -16.67 1.73 14.00
C PRO A 109 -15.68 1.77 12.83
N ALA A 110 -15.14 2.97 12.57
CA ALA A 110 -14.01 3.16 11.68
C ALA A 110 -12.75 2.44 12.19
N GLY A 111 -11.81 2.18 11.28
CA GLY A 111 -10.54 1.53 11.56
C GLY A 111 -10.48 0.10 11.05
N VAL A 112 -9.47 -0.65 11.50
CA VAL A 112 -9.29 -2.06 11.12
C VAL A 112 -10.42 -2.88 11.74
N ILE A 113 -11.29 -3.43 10.90
CA ILE A 113 -12.42 -4.24 11.35
C ILE A 113 -12.05 -5.73 11.43
N MET A 114 -11.14 -6.18 10.57
CA MET A 114 -10.70 -7.58 10.52
C MET A 114 -9.29 -7.67 9.93
N THR A 115 -8.51 -8.62 10.45
CA THR A 115 -7.24 -9.04 9.84
C THR A 115 -7.34 -10.52 9.49
N LEU A 116 -7.03 -10.85 8.24
CA LEU A 116 -7.05 -12.20 7.70
C LEU A 116 -5.62 -12.66 7.42
N THR A 117 -5.25 -13.84 7.87
CA THR A 117 -3.94 -14.43 7.59
C THR A 117 -4.07 -15.40 6.43
N PHE A 118 -3.37 -15.12 5.34
CA PHE A 118 -3.29 -16.00 4.19
C PHE A 118 -1.89 -16.59 4.08
N THR A 119 -1.79 -17.88 3.74
CA THR A 119 -0.52 -18.54 3.45
C THR A 119 -0.41 -18.80 1.96
N ALA A 120 0.70 -18.39 1.35
CA ALA A 120 1.02 -18.75 -0.02
C ALA A 120 1.23 -20.26 -0.12
N LYS A 121 0.60 -20.91 -1.09
CA LYS A 121 0.75 -22.35 -1.30
C LYS A 121 2.21 -22.71 -1.60
N SER A 122 2.66 -23.85 -1.08
CA SER A 122 4.06 -24.28 -1.17
C SER A 122 4.48 -24.78 -2.56
N ASP A 123 3.51 -25.07 -3.43
CA ASP A 123 3.72 -25.63 -4.78
C ASP A 123 3.89 -24.55 -5.87
N ILE A 124 3.96 -23.27 -5.50
CA ILE A 124 4.20 -22.16 -6.42
C ILE A 124 5.63 -22.25 -6.97
N THR A 125 5.72 -22.37 -8.29
CA THR A 125 6.98 -22.59 -9.03
C THR A 125 7.41 -21.40 -9.89
N ASN A 126 6.50 -20.44 -10.15
CA ASN A 126 6.78 -19.22 -10.92
C ASN A 126 6.39 -18.00 -10.09
N GLU A 127 7.11 -16.89 -10.30
CA GLU A 127 6.72 -15.58 -9.77
C GLU A 127 5.31 -15.25 -10.25
N SER A 128 4.46 -14.86 -9.30
CA SER A 128 3.05 -14.57 -9.53
C SER A 128 2.66 -13.31 -8.76
N GLN A 129 1.64 -12.59 -9.24
CA GLN A 129 1.03 -11.48 -8.52
C GLN A 129 -0.47 -11.73 -8.42
N ALA A 130 -1.05 -11.50 -7.25
CA ALA A 130 -2.49 -11.58 -7.08
C ALA A 130 -2.99 -10.47 -6.15
N ALA A 131 -4.21 -10.04 -6.42
CA ALA A 131 -4.90 -9.03 -5.63
C ALA A 131 -5.79 -9.69 -4.57
N PHE A 132 -5.79 -9.09 -3.39
CA PHE A 132 -6.89 -9.18 -2.45
C PHE A 132 -7.84 -8.01 -2.75
N THR A 133 -9.08 -8.32 -3.10
CA THR A 133 -10.11 -7.32 -3.35
C THR A 133 -11.05 -7.29 -2.16
N SER A 134 -11.63 -6.14 -1.85
CA SER A 134 -12.70 -6.06 -0.87
C SER A 134 -13.87 -5.24 -1.40
N GLY A 135 -15.06 -5.48 -0.84
CA GLY A 135 -16.27 -4.77 -1.23
C GLY A 135 -17.43 -5.03 -0.28
N LEU A 136 -18.55 -4.39 -0.58
CA LEU A 136 -19.82 -4.58 0.13
C LEU A 136 -20.79 -5.32 -0.79
N SER A 137 -21.34 -6.44 -0.31
CA SER A 137 -22.32 -7.25 -1.04
C SER A 137 -23.75 -6.92 -0.60
N GLU A 138 -23.98 -6.87 0.71
CA GLU A 138 -25.29 -6.59 1.29
C GLU A 138 -25.15 -5.68 2.51
N CYS A 139 -26.11 -4.77 2.69
CA CYS A 139 -26.17 -3.89 3.85
C CYS A 139 -27.63 -3.64 4.20
N VAL A 140 -28.00 -3.91 5.45
CA VAL A 140 -29.34 -3.66 5.96
C VAL A 140 -29.27 -2.49 6.92
N MET A 141 -29.84 -1.38 6.50
CA MET A 141 -29.92 -0.16 7.31
C MET A 141 -31.22 -0.10 8.11
N VAL A 142 -31.21 0.67 9.18
CA VAL A 142 -32.42 0.97 9.95
C VAL A 142 -33.40 1.79 9.08
N PRO A 143 -34.72 1.54 9.15
CA PRO A 143 -35.69 2.22 8.29
C PRO A 143 -35.56 3.74 8.32
N GLY A 144 -35.51 4.36 7.14
CA GLY A 144 -35.38 5.82 6.98
C GLY A 144 -33.95 6.34 6.94
N THR A 145 -32.94 5.46 6.83
CA THR A 145 -31.53 5.82 6.64
C THR A 145 -31.05 5.36 5.26
N ASP A 146 -30.17 6.15 4.66
CA ASP A 146 -29.61 5.84 3.34
C ASP A 146 -28.53 4.76 3.45
N SER A 147 -28.47 3.86 2.47
CA SER A 147 -27.41 2.85 2.39
C SER A 147 -26.04 3.50 2.16
N PRO A 148 -24.99 3.04 2.86
CA PRO A 148 -23.64 3.54 2.62
C PRO A 148 -23.19 3.15 1.21
N ALA A 149 -22.56 4.09 0.51
CA ALA A 149 -21.84 3.78 -0.71
C ALA A 149 -20.42 3.35 -0.33
N ILE A 150 -20.19 2.03 -0.25
CA ILE A 150 -18.86 1.46 -0.02
C ILE A 150 -18.25 1.08 -1.38
N SER A 151 -17.16 1.74 -1.75
CA SER A 151 -16.41 1.39 -2.95
C SER A 151 -15.60 0.12 -2.75
N ALA A 152 -15.52 -0.70 -3.79
CA ALA A 152 -14.57 -1.80 -3.83
C ALA A 152 -13.14 -1.26 -3.94
N ASP A 153 -12.21 -1.93 -3.28
CA ASP A 153 -10.80 -1.57 -3.26
C ASP A 153 -9.93 -2.84 -3.32
N SER A 154 -8.64 -2.69 -3.60
CA SER A 154 -7.75 -3.84 -3.76
C SER A 154 -6.30 -3.55 -3.41
N VAL A 155 -5.60 -4.58 -2.95
CA VAL A 155 -4.16 -4.57 -2.70
C VAL A 155 -3.52 -5.81 -3.31
N SER A 156 -2.35 -5.68 -3.93
CA SER A 156 -1.67 -6.81 -4.57
C SER A 156 -0.47 -7.28 -3.77
N VAL A 157 -0.24 -8.60 -3.78
CA VAL A 157 0.91 -9.26 -3.19
C VAL A 157 1.63 -10.05 -4.28
N ALA A 158 2.95 -9.89 -4.35
CA ALA A 158 3.81 -10.75 -5.16
C ALA A 158 4.15 -12.03 -4.39
N VAL A 159 4.12 -13.17 -5.09
CA VAL A 159 4.46 -14.48 -4.53
C VAL A 159 5.59 -15.08 -5.34
N ASN A 160 6.73 -15.26 -4.67
CA ASN A 160 7.93 -15.84 -5.24
C ASN A 160 8.03 -17.34 -4.89
N PRO A 161 8.66 -18.18 -5.72
CA PRO A 161 8.93 -19.57 -5.39
C PRO A 161 9.73 -19.72 -4.08
N ALA A 162 9.56 -20.86 -3.38
CA ALA A 162 10.25 -21.13 -2.11
C ALA A 162 11.78 -21.19 -2.24
N GLY A 163 12.29 -21.58 -3.41
CA GLY A 163 13.71 -21.64 -3.73
C GLY A 163 14.02 -20.89 -5.02
N GLY A 164 14.82 -19.83 -4.91
CA GLY A 164 15.43 -19.17 -6.06
C GLY A 164 15.67 -17.68 -5.87
N ASP A 165 16.93 -17.28 -5.74
CA ASP A 165 17.46 -16.24 -6.62
C ASP A 165 16.97 -16.55 -8.05
N PRO A 166 16.41 -15.60 -8.83
CA PRO A 166 15.83 -15.89 -10.14
C PRO A 166 16.72 -16.84 -10.94
N THR A 167 16.21 -18.03 -11.25
CA THR A 167 16.87 -18.92 -12.21
C THR A 167 17.05 -18.09 -13.47
N PRO A 168 18.29 -17.82 -13.94
CA PRO A 168 18.47 -17.06 -15.17
C PRO A 168 17.69 -17.80 -16.25
N THR A 169 16.83 -17.06 -16.95
CA THR A 169 16.16 -17.54 -18.16
C THR A 169 17.22 -18.25 -19.00
N PRO A 170 16.98 -19.46 -19.53
CA PRO A 170 17.98 -20.13 -20.36
C PRO A 170 18.35 -19.16 -21.49
N THR A 171 19.55 -18.60 -21.42
CA THR A 171 20.11 -17.79 -22.49
C THR A 171 20.08 -18.67 -23.72
N VAL A 172 19.29 -18.28 -24.72
CA VAL A 172 19.30 -18.93 -26.03
C VAL A 172 20.76 -18.95 -26.47
N GLU A 173 21.31 -20.15 -26.66
CA GLU A 173 22.68 -20.33 -27.13
C GLU A 173 22.82 -19.48 -28.42
N PRO A 174 23.81 -18.58 -28.50
CA PRO A 174 23.93 -17.72 -29.65
C PRO A 174 24.04 -18.59 -30.90
N THR A 175 23.13 -18.38 -31.84
CA THR A 175 23.16 -19.04 -33.14
C THR A 175 24.54 -18.80 -33.74
N PRO A 176 25.26 -19.82 -34.25
CA PRO A 176 26.60 -19.63 -34.79
C PRO A 176 26.55 -18.53 -35.85
N THR A 177 27.28 -17.44 -35.59
CA THR A 177 27.40 -16.32 -36.51
C THR A 177 28.05 -16.81 -37.79
N VAL A 178 27.39 -16.57 -38.93
CA VAL A 178 27.93 -16.82 -40.27
C VAL A 178 29.24 -16.04 -40.41
N GLU A 179 30.32 -16.70 -40.85
CA GLU A 179 31.60 -16.06 -41.13
C GLU A 179 31.39 -14.85 -42.06
N PRO A 180 31.95 -13.67 -41.72
CA PRO A 180 31.83 -12.51 -42.59
C PRO A 180 32.57 -12.77 -43.91
N THR A 181 31.86 -12.55 -45.02
CA THR A 181 32.44 -12.54 -46.37
C THR A 181 33.60 -11.53 -46.42
N PRO A 182 34.76 -11.86 -47.03
CA PRO A 182 35.92 -10.97 -47.05
C PRO A 182 35.56 -9.63 -47.71
N THR A 183 35.82 -8.54 -46.99
CA THR A 183 35.64 -7.17 -47.46
C THR A 183 36.70 -6.81 -48.50
N ILE A 184 36.25 -6.20 -49.60
CA ILE A 184 37.13 -5.66 -50.66
C ILE A 184 37.95 -4.49 -50.10
N GLU A 185 39.25 -4.50 -50.39
CA GLU A 185 40.20 -3.48 -49.96
C GLU A 185 39.77 -2.08 -50.45
N PRO A 186 39.76 -1.05 -49.57
CA PRO A 186 39.43 0.30 -49.95
C PRO A 186 40.55 0.92 -50.80
N THR A 187 40.16 1.68 -51.82
CA THR A 187 41.05 2.45 -52.69
C THR A 187 41.70 3.60 -51.89
N PRO A 188 43.01 3.88 -52.05
CA PRO A 188 43.68 4.87 -51.22
C PRO A 188 43.11 6.29 -51.40
N THR A 189 42.84 6.95 -50.29
CA THR A 189 42.38 8.35 -50.21
C THR A 189 43.55 9.32 -50.33
N ILE A 190 43.31 10.44 -51.02
CA ILE A 190 44.29 11.52 -51.23
C ILE A 190 44.48 12.31 -49.93
N GLU A 191 45.74 12.61 -49.59
CA GLU A 191 46.12 13.37 -48.37
C GLU A 191 45.56 14.80 -48.38
N PRO A 192 45.04 15.29 -47.24
CA PRO A 192 44.61 16.68 -47.10
C PRO A 192 45.79 17.64 -46.94
N THR A 193 45.68 18.82 -47.56
CA THR A 193 46.60 19.94 -47.38
C THR A 193 46.55 20.52 -45.97
N PRO A 194 47.70 20.93 -45.38
CA PRO A 194 47.77 21.37 -43.98
C PRO A 194 47.13 22.76 -43.77
N THR A 195 46.34 22.88 -42.71
CA THR A 195 45.75 24.13 -42.22
C THR A 195 46.67 24.84 -41.22
N VAL A 196 46.63 26.17 -41.20
CA VAL A 196 47.46 27.06 -40.37
C VAL A 196 47.02 27.05 -38.91
N ASP A 197 48.00 27.00 -37.99
CA ASP A 197 47.79 26.98 -36.53
C ASP A 197 47.08 28.24 -36.00
N PRO A 198 46.16 28.09 -35.03
CA PRO A 198 45.55 29.22 -34.34
C PRO A 198 46.50 29.85 -33.31
N THR A 199 46.42 31.17 -33.16
CA THR A 199 47.16 31.95 -32.15
C THR A 199 46.64 31.71 -30.72
N PRO A 200 47.52 31.65 -29.70
CA PRO A 200 47.13 31.34 -28.33
C PRO A 200 46.37 32.47 -27.64
N THR A 201 45.32 32.12 -26.90
CA THR A 201 44.56 33.02 -26.01
C THR A 201 45.13 33.03 -24.60
N THR A 202 45.02 34.17 -23.92
CA THR A 202 45.54 34.40 -22.56
C THR A 202 44.76 33.68 -21.47
N ASP A 203 45.48 33.17 -20.48
CA ASP A 203 45.00 32.43 -19.30
C ASP A 203 44.06 33.27 -18.41
N PRO A 204 42.95 32.71 -17.88
CA PRO A 204 42.10 33.43 -16.93
C PRO A 204 42.75 33.56 -15.54
N THR A 205 42.50 34.69 -14.88
CA THR A 205 42.93 34.98 -13.50
C THR A 205 42.20 34.11 -12.46
N PRO A 206 42.89 33.65 -11.40
CA PRO A 206 42.32 32.75 -10.40
C PRO A 206 41.27 33.44 -9.52
N THR A 207 40.16 32.74 -9.27
CA THR A 207 39.09 33.14 -8.34
C THR A 207 39.46 32.81 -6.88
N ILE A 208 39.05 33.68 -5.95
CA ILE A 208 39.30 33.56 -4.50
C ILE A 208 38.43 32.45 -3.90
N GLU A 209 39.03 31.56 -3.11
CA GLU A 209 38.35 30.50 -2.36
C GLU A 209 37.42 31.05 -1.27
N PRO A 210 36.25 30.43 -1.03
CA PRO A 210 35.36 30.83 0.05
C PRO A 210 35.94 30.46 1.44
N THR A 211 35.78 31.37 2.39
CA THR A 211 36.12 31.18 3.80
C THR A 211 35.24 30.12 4.47
N PRO A 212 35.80 29.23 5.33
CA PRO A 212 35.05 28.17 5.99
C PRO A 212 34.05 28.72 7.03
N THR A 213 32.86 28.12 7.05
CA THR A 213 31.80 28.39 8.03
C THR A 213 32.09 27.70 9.36
N VAL A 214 31.77 28.39 10.47
CA VAL A 214 31.96 27.92 11.85
C VAL A 214 30.99 26.80 12.18
N GLU A 215 31.49 25.68 12.73
CA GLU A 215 30.69 24.55 13.19
C GLU A 215 29.80 24.93 14.41
N PRO A 216 28.58 24.36 14.51
CA PRO A 216 27.71 24.58 15.65
C PRO A 216 28.26 23.92 16.94
N SER A 217 28.10 24.61 18.07
CA SER A 217 28.46 24.12 19.40
C SER A 217 27.57 22.94 19.83
N PRO A 218 28.11 21.92 20.51
CA PRO A 218 27.33 20.78 20.99
C PRO A 218 26.27 21.19 22.01
N THR A 219 25.09 20.58 21.89
CA THR A 219 23.96 20.71 22.83
C THR A 219 24.22 19.90 24.09
N VAL A 220 23.88 20.46 25.25
CA VAL A 220 24.03 19.84 26.58
C VAL A 220 23.03 18.70 26.75
N GLU A 221 23.50 17.52 27.17
CA GLU A 221 22.66 16.36 27.48
C GLU A 221 21.72 16.63 28.68
N PRO A 222 20.50 16.07 28.68
CA PRO A 222 19.58 16.19 29.79
C PRO A 222 20.09 15.42 31.03
N THR A 223 19.93 16.04 32.20
CA THR A 223 20.20 15.40 33.50
C THR A 223 19.25 14.24 33.77
N PRO A 224 19.75 13.09 34.29
CA PRO A 224 18.92 11.92 34.58
C PRO A 224 17.90 12.20 35.69
N THR A 225 16.69 11.69 35.51
CA THR A 225 15.61 11.74 36.50
C THR A 225 15.85 10.72 37.62
N VAL A 226 15.60 11.13 38.87
CA VAL A 226 15.74 10.30 40.07
C VAL A 226 14.64 9.23 40.11
N GLU A 227 15.03 7.97 40.35
CA GLU A 227 14.08 6.86 40.54
C GLU A 227 13.19 7.06 41.78
N PRO A 228 11.93 6.60 41.73
CA PRO A 228 11.03 6.65 42.88
C PRO A 228 11.50 5.70 44.01
N THR A 229 11.41 6.19 45.25
CA THR A 229 11.65 5.40 46.46
C THR A 229 10.61 4.28 46.63
N PRO A 230 11.01 3.07 47.06
CA PRO A 230 10.08 1.95 47.25
C PRO A 230 9.09 2.22 48.39
N THR A 231 7.82 1.89 48.14
CA THR A 231 6.74 1.91 49.13
C THR A 231 6.89 0.78 50.14
N VAL A 232 6.71 1.09 51.42
CA VAL A 232 6.77 0.14 52.55
C VAL A 232 5.52 -0.77 52.53
N GLU A 233 5.73 -2.08 52.63
CA GLU A 233 4.66 -3.07 52.75
C GLU A 233 3.84 -2.90 54.05
N PRO A 234 2.53 -3.18 54.03
CA PRO A 234 1.70 -3.12 55.23
C PRO A 234 2.03 -4.28 56.19
N THR A 235 2.13 -3.94 57.48
CA THR A 235 2.31 -4.89 58.59
C THR A 235 1.05 -5.78 58.74
N PRO A 236 1.19 -7.11 58.93
CA PRO A 236 0.03 -7.99 59.10
C PRO A 236 -0.69 -7.73 60.43
N THR A 237 -2.02 -7.62 60.35
CA THR A 237 -2.92 -7.50 61.50
C THR A 237 -3.07 -8.87 62.18
N VAL A 238 -2.88 -8.92 63.50
CA VAL A 238 -3.18 -10.11 64.31
C VAL A 238 -4.67 -10.10 64.66
N GLU A 239 -5.38 -11.18 64.33
CA GLU A 239 -6.81 -11.38 64.59
C GLU A 239 -7.02 -12.01 65.99
N PRO A 240 -8.10 -11.65 66.74
CA PRO A 240 -8.37 -12.16 68.09
C PRO A 240 -8.88 -13.61 68.16
#